data_AF-A0AAW0DBQ6-F1
#
_entry.id   AF-A0AAW0DBQ6-F1
#
_cell.length_a   1.000
_cell.length_b   1.000
_cell.length_c   1.000
_cell.angle_alpha   90.00
_cell.angle_beta   90.00
_cell.angle_gamma   90.00
#
_symmetry.space_group_name_H-M   'P 1'
#
loop_
_entity.id
_entity.type
_entity.pdbx_description
1 polymer ?
#
loop_
_entity_poly.entity_id
_entity_poly.type
_entity_poly.pdbx_seq_one_letter_code
_entity_poly.pdbx_strand_id
1 'polypeptide(L)'
;MTEPQRMQIVPQQRASDQQAGQSAPADQSPISELDIGEYREQDRFLPIANVSRIMKAAVPPSTKIGKDAKECVQECVSEFISFITSEAAERSLVEKRKTIGGEDILYAMNSLGFDNYAEVLKIYLAKLREHQTSSANTRVSDPFIEPRSGG
;
A
#
# COMPACT_ATOMS: atom_id res chain seq x y z
N MET A 1 -35.44 -41.41 55.48
CA MET A 1 -34.44 -42.43 55.14
C MET A 1 -34.96 -43.06 53.85
N THR A 2 -34.34 -43.00 52.67
CA THR A 2 -32.91 -43.07 52.32
C THR A 2 -32.77 -42.73 50.82
N GLU A 3 -31.74 -41.93 50.48
CA GLU A 3 -30.94 -41.78 49.24
C GLU A 3 -31.57 -41.95 47.81
N PRO A 4 -31.37 -40.98 46.89
CA PRO A 4 -31.56 -41.24 45.45
C PRO A 4 -30.24 -41.66 44.77
N GLN A 5 -30.28 -42.82 44.09
CA GLN A 5 -29.16 -43.40 43.33
C GLN A 5 -28.94 -42.69 41.99
N ARG A 6 -27.66 -42.42 41.70
CA ARG A 6 -27.15 -41.77 40.48
C ARG A 6 -27.15 -42.76 39.30
N MET A 7 -27.92 -42.48 38.25
CA MET A 7 -27.82 -43.19 36.98
C MET A 7 -26.92 -42.41 36.01
N GLN A 8 -25.78 -42.99 35.64
CA GLN A 8 -24.92 -42.52 34.56
C GLN A 8 -25.55 -42.93 33.22
N ILE A 9 -25.65 -41.99 32.29
CA ILE A 9 -26.01 -42.27 30.89
C ILE A 9 -24.77 -42.02 30.05
N VAL A 10 -24.29 -43.09 29.42
CA VAL A 10 -23.25 -43.10 28.37
C VAL A 10 -23.89 -42.59 27.07
N PRO A 11 -23.25 -41.69 26.29
CA PRO A 11 -23.86 -41.15 25.10
C PRO A 11 -23.69 -42.12 23.92
N GLN A 12 -24.79 -42.48 23.25
CA GLN A 12 -24.71 -43.14 21.96
C GLN A 12 -25.87 -42.74 21.05
N GLN A 13 -25.49 -42.20 19.88
CA GLN A 13 -26.22 -42.06 18.59
C GLN A 13 -25.88 -40.67 17.99
N ARG A 14 -25.82 -40.42 16.68
CA ARG A 14 -25.64 -41.13 15.41
C ARG A 14 -25.55 -39.97 14.38
N ALA A 15 -24.79 -40.13 13.30
CA ALA A 15 -24.80 -39.23 12.14
C ALA A 15 -26.25 -38.94 11.67
N SER A 16 -26.63 -37.77 11.15
CA SER A 16 -26.05 -36.96 10.08
C SER A 16 -26.65 -35.54 10.09
N ASP A 17 -25.96 -34.54 9.53
CA ASP A 17 -26.51 -33.66 8.46
C ASP A 17 -25.58 -32.47 8.13
N GLN A 18 -25.69 -32.03 6.87
CA GLN A 18 -24.78 -31.24 6.06
C GLN A 18 -24.63 -29.75 6.44
N GLN A 19 -23.36 -29.31 6.47
CA GLN A 19 -22.79 -28.23 5.67
C GLN A 19 -23.50 -26.85 5.64
N ALA A 20 -22.91 -25.87 6.34
CA ALA A 20 -22.89 -24.48 5.91
C ALA A 20 -21.43 -23.99 6.01
N GLY A 21 -20.82 -23.73 4.86
CA GLY A 21 -19.42 -23.37 4.72
C GLY A 21 -19.08 -22.04 5.39
N GLN A 22 -18.10 -22.08 6.30
CA GLN A 22 -17.27 -20.94 6.63
C GLN A 22 -15.92 -21.15 5.96
N SER A 23 -15.75 -20.54 4.79
CA SER A 23 -14.44 -20.39 4.17
C SER A 23 -13.66 -19.39 5.03
N ALA A 24 -12.90 -19.89 6.01
CA ALA A 24 -11.84 -19.10 6.61
C ALA A 24 -10.87 -18.66 5.49
N PRO A 25 -10.33 -17.41 5.52
CA PRO A 25 -9.35 -17.02 4.54
C PRO A 25 -8.15 -17.96 4.66
N ALA A 26 -7.74 -18.51 3.52
CA ALA A 26 -6.62 -19.41 3.42
C ALA A 26 -5.39 -18.79 4.07
N ASP A 27 -4.76 -19.60 4.92
CA ASP A 27 -3.34 -19.63 5.25
C ASP A 27 -2.49 -18.69 4.36
N GLN A 28 -2.27 -17.46 4.84
CA GLN A 28 -1.20 -16.63 4.30
C GLN A 28 0.07 -17.10 4.97
N SER A 29 0.70 -18.12 4.36
CA SER A 29 2.10 -18.40 4.64
C SER A 29 2.89 -17.09 4.55
N PRO A 30 3.77 -16.79 5.52
CA PRO A 30 4.65 -15.63 5.44
C PRO A 30 5.37 -15.65 4.10
N ILE A 31 5.32 -14.55 3.35
CA ILE A 31 6.04 -14.42 2.07
C ILE A 31 7.49 -14.82 2.34
N SER A 32 7.95 -15.91 1.72
CA SER A 32 9.29 -16.42 1.94
C SER A 32 10.31 -15.48 1.27
N GLU A 33 11.49 -15.27 1.88
CA GLU A 33 12.56 -14.44 1.30
C GLU A 33 12.98 -14.89 -0.11
N LEU A 34 12.69 -16.15 -0.47
CA LEU A 34 13.00 -16.75 -1.76
C LEU A 34 11.97 -16.40 -2.85
N ASP A 35 10.69 -16.22 -2.51
CA ASP A 35 9.65 -15.74 -3.45
C ASP A 35 9.80 -14.25 -3.81
N ILE A 36 10.66 -13.54 -3.08
CA ILE A 36 10.99 -12.11 -3.24
C ILE A 36 12.15 -11.92 -4.23
N GLY A 37 13.00 -12.94 -4.43
CA GLY A 37 14.37 -12.77 -4.94
C GLY A 37 14.52 -12.31 -6.39
N GLU A 38 14.02 -13.07 -7.37
CA GLU A 38 14.40 -12.83 -8.78
C GLU A 38 13.39 -12.02 -9.61
N TYR A 39 12.09 -12.19 -9.37
CA TYR A 39 11.06 -11.44 -10.11
C TYR A 39 10.96 -9.98 -9.65
N ARG A 40 11.36 -9.66 -8.41
CA ARG A 40 11.26 -8.29 -7.88
C ARG A 40 12.39 -7.37 -8.29
N GLU A 41 13.50 -7.91 -8.80
CA GLU A 41 14.65 -7.06 -9.12
C GLU A 41 14.44 -6.15 -10.34
N GLN A 42 13.61 -6.57 -11.30
CA GLN A 42 13.20 -5.66 -12.37
C GLN A 42 11.98 -4.81 -11.97
N ASP A 43 11.07 -5.35 -11.16
CA ASP A 43 9.89 -4.60 -10.67
C ASP A 43 10.25 -3.41 -9.76
N ARG A 44 11.38 -3.49 -9.06
CA ARG A 44 11.90 -2.39 -8.22
C ARG A 44 12.46 -1.22 -9.04
N PHE A 45 12.75 -1.41 -10.33
CA PHE A 45 13.34 -0.36 -11.16
C PHE A 45 12.29 0.42 -11.94
N LEU A 46 12.40 1.75 -11.93
CA LEU A 46 11.62 2.59 -12.83
C LEU A 46 12.06 2.36 -14.28
N PRO A 47 11.16 2.48 -15.27
CA PRO A 47 11.55 2.33 -16.67
C PRO A 47 12.73 3.24 -17.05
N ILE A 48 13.79 2.66 -17.61
CA ILE A 48 15.04 3.38 -17.94
C ILE A 48 14.79 4.60 -18.84
N ALA A 49 13.76 4.55 -19.69
CA ALA A 49 13.36 5.66 -20.55
C ALA A 49 12.87 6.88 -19.73
N ASN A 50 12.16 6.66 -18.63
CA ASN A 50 11.68 7.73 -17.76
C ASN A 50 12.84 8.35 -16.97
N VAL A 51 13.73 7.51 -16.42
CA VAL A 51 14.96 7.96 -15.76
C VAL A 51 15.82 8.77 -16.74
N SER A 52 16.08 8.24 -17.92
CA SER A 52 16.88 8.90 -18.96
C SER A 52 16.29 10.24 -19.38
N ARG A 53 14.95 10.39 -19.44
CA ARG A 53 14.29 11.65 -19.79
C ARG A 53 14.52 12.71 -18.72
N ILE A 54 14.37 12.36 -17.44
CA ILE A 54 14.60 13.26 -16.31
C ILE A 54 16.06 13.68 -16.23
N MET A 55 16.99 12.72 -16.34
CA MET A 55 18.42 13.03 -16.37
C MET A 55 18.78 14.00 -17.50
N LYS A 56 18.12 13.86 -18.67
CA LYS A 56 18.33 14.77 -19.81
C LYS A 56 17.84 16.20 -19.55
N ALA A 57 16.74 16.35 -18.82
CA ALA A 57 16.20 17.65 -18.44
C ALA A 57 17.11 18.39 -17.44
N ALA A 58 17.95 17.67 -16.69
CA ALA A 58 18.90 18.23 -15.73
C ALA A 58 20.24 18.68 -16.35
N VAL A 59 20.44 18.48 -17.66
CA VAL A 59 21.70 18.81 -18.36
C VAL A 59 21.44 19.57 -19.66
N PRO A 60 22.46 20.23 -20.26
CA PRO A 60 22.28 20.89 -21.55
C PRO A 60 21.76 19.95 -22.65
N PRO A 61 20.95 20.42 -23.61
CA PRO A 61 20.30 19.59 -24.62
C PRO A 61 21.26 18.76 -25.50
N SER A 62 22.48 19.25 -25.71
CA SER A 62 23.51 18.57 -26.50
C SER A 62 24.23 17.43 -25.76
N THR A 63 24.08 17.34 -24.44
CA THR A 63 24.83 16.41 -23.59
C THR A 63 24.40 14.98 -23.87
N LYS A 64 25.37 14.09 -24.17
CA LYS A 64 25.15 12.64 -24.22
C LYS A 64 25.30 12.06 -22.81
N ILE A 65 24.44 11.11 -22.44
CA ILE A 65 24.49 10.42 -21.14
C ILE A 65 24.78 8.96 -21.47
N GLY A 66 25.84 8.43 -20.90
CA GLY A 66 26.27 7.04 -21.08
C GLY A 66 25.24 6.04 -20.58
N LYS A 67 25.34 4.78 -21.04
CA LYS A 67 24.47 3.69 -20.59
C LYS A 67 24.61 3.47 -19.08
N ASP A 68 25.85 3.26 -18.63
CA ASP A 68 26.18 2.94 -17.23
C ASP A 68 25.73 4.05 -16.26
N ALA A 69 25.80 5.31 -16.69
CA ALA A 69 25.30 6.44 -15.88
C ALA A 69 23.77 6.39 -15.69
N LYS A 70 23.01 5.93 -16.69
CA LYS A 70 21.56 5.78 -16.56
C LYS A 70 21.20 4.62 -15.66
N GLU A 71 21.92 3.51 -15.76
CA GLU A 71 21.75 2.31 -14.90
C GLU A 71 22.09 2.65 -13.45
N CYS A 72 23.21 3.34 -13.20
CA CYS A 72 23.58 3.83 -11.88
C CYS A 72 22.48 4.72 -11.26
N VAL A 73 21.94 5.70 -12.00
CA VAL A 73 20.87 6.55 -11.47
C VAL A 73 19.55 5.77 -11.30
N GLN A 74 19.27 4.77 -12.13
CA GLN A 74 18.12 3.88 -11.97
C GLN A 74 18.21 3.07 -10.68
N GLU A 75 19.39 2.58 -10.32
CA GLU A 75 19.64 1.91 -9.04
C GLU A 75 19.51 2.91 -7.87
N CYS A 76 20.14 4.09 -8.00
CA CYS A 76 20.08 5.11 -6.96
C CYS A 76 18.65 5.60 -6.67
N VAL A 77 17.80 5.74 -7.67
CA VAL A 77 16.41 6.19 -7.44
C VAL A 77 15.58 5.12 -6.75
N SER A 78 15.81 3.84 -7.04
CA SER A 78 15.16 2.75 -6.32
C SER A 78 15.60 2.72 -4.85
N GLU A 79 16.89 2.91 -4.59
CA GLU A 79 17.39 3.01 -3.23
C GLU A 79 16.84 4.26 -2.52
N PHE A 80 16.75 5.39 -3.21
CA PHE A 80 16.16 6.61 -2.67
C PHE A 80 14.70 6.40 -2.24
N ILE A 81 13.89 5.71 -3.05
CA ILE A 81 12.50 5.38 -2.68
C ILE A 81 12.47 4.52 -1.41
N SER A 82 13.29 3.47 -1.34
CA SER A 82 13.40 2.60 -0.17
C SER A 82 13.85 3.36 1.07
N PHE A 83 14.84 4.24 0.93
CA PHE A 83 15.39 5.04 2.01
C PHE A 83 14.35 5.99 2.62
N ILE A 84 13.70 6.81 1.80
CA ILE A 84 12.65 7.74 2.26
C ILE A 84 11.48 6.97 2.87
N THR A 85 11.06 5.88 2.22
CA THR A 85 9.91 5.10 2.68
C THR A 85 10.20 4.42 4.02
N SER A 86 11.45 4.02 4.28
CA SER A 86 11.85 3.40 5.54
C SER A 86 11.77 4.39 6.71
N GLU A 87 12.29 5.62 6.53
CA GLU A 87 12.18 6.69 7.53
C GLU A 87 10.71 7.05 7.82
N ALA A 88 9.89 7.16 6.76
CA ALA A 88 8.46 7.43 6.90
C ALA A 88 7.70 6.28 7.59
N ALA A 89 8.09 5.03 7.30
CA ALA A 89 7.53 3.85 7.95
C ALA A 89 7.81 3.87 9.45
N GLU A 90 9.05 4.16 9.85
CA GLU A 90 9.44 4.31 11.25
C GLU A 90 8.57 5.37 11.94
N ARG A 91 8.38 6.55 11.31
CA ARG A 91 7.51 7.60 11.86
C ARG A 91 6.08 7.11 12.08
N SER A 92 5.48 6.43 11.09
CA SER A 92 4.12 5.91 11.21
C SER A 92 3.99 4.86 12.32
N LEU A 93 5.01 4.04 12.50
CA LEU A 93 5.08 3.00 13.53
C LEU A 93 5.19 3.60 14.94
N VAL A 94 6.00 4.64 15.12
CA VAL A 94 6.09 5.42 16.37
C VAL A 94 4.72 5.99 16.77
N GLU A 95 3.93 6.43 15.78
CA GLU A 95 2.56 6.90 15.98
C GLU A 95 1.52 5.77 16.09
N LYS A 96 1.96 4.50 16.17
CA LYS A 96 1.10 3.29 16.25
C LYS A 96 0.16 3.12 15.06
N ARG A 97 0.54 3.65 13.89
CA ARG A 97 -0.18 3.47 12.62
C ARG A 97 0.50 2.39 11.80
N LYS A 98 -0.31 1.62 11.05
CA LYS A 98 0.19 0.61 10.07
C LYS A 98 0.23 1.14 8.64
N THR A 99 -0.28 2.36 8.43
CA THR A 99 -0.40 2.98 7.12
C THR A 99 0.45 4.25 7.11
N ILE A 100 1.34 4.35 6.12
CA ILE A 100 2.13 5.54 5.84
C ILE A 100 1.22 6.58 5.18
N GLY A 101 1.14 7.77 5.79
CA GLY A 101 0.42 8.92 5.27
C GLY A 101 1.35 9.93 4.60
N GLY A 102 0.77 10.92 3.92
CA GLY A 102 1.54 12.00 3.28
C GLY A 102 2.36 12.83 4.29
N GLU A 103 1.89 12.98 5.53
CA GLU A 103 2.61 13.69 6.58
C GLU A 103 3.88 12.95 7.02
N ASP A 104 3.89 11.61 6.96
CA ASP A 104 5.08 10.81 7.29
C ASP A 104 6.20 11.02 6.26
N ILE A 105 5.82 11.13 4.98
CA ILE A 105 6.75 11.44 3.90
C ILE A 105 7.33 12.85 4.07
N LEU A 106 6.49 13.82 4.43
CA LEU A 106 6.95 15.18 4.71
C LEU A 106 7.92 15.22 5.90
N TYR A 107 7.63 14.46 6.96
CA TYR A 107 8.54 14.30 8.09
C TYR A 107 9.89 13.73 7.63
N ALA A 108 9.87 12.59 6.94
CA ALA A 108 11.08 11.92 6.45
C ALA A 108 11.95 12.85 5.59
N MET A 109 11.34 13.60 4.66
CA MET A 109 12.07 14.55 3.82
C MET A 109 12.77 15.64 4.64
N ASN A 110 12.13 16.20 5.67
CA ASN A 110 12.78 17.21 6.53
C ASN A 110 13.89 16.58 7.39
N SER A 111 13.62 15.44 8.02
CA SER A 111 14.59 14.76 8.90
C SER A 111 15.87 14.35 8.17
N LEU A 112 15.77 14.04 6.88
CA LEU A 112 16.88 13.62 6.03
C LEU A 112 17.57 14.80 5.30
N GLY A 113 17.15 16.05 5.54
CA GLY A 113 17.77 17.25 4.97
C GLY A 113 17.33 17.61 3.54
N PHE A 114 16.16 17.12 3.12
CA PHE A 114 15.53 17.44 1.83
C PHE A 114 14.46 18.55 1.97
N ASP A 115 14.70 19.57 2.80
CA ASP A 115 13.73 20.61 3.17
C ASP A 115 13.09 21.30 1.95
N ASN A 116 13.91 21.64 0.94
CA ASN A 116 13.44 22.27 -0.31
C ASN A 116 12.41 21.41 -1.05
N TYR A 117 12.55 20.07 -0.98
CA TYR A 117 11.59 19.15 -1.57
C TYR A 117 10.35 18.99 -0.69
N ALA A 118 10.52 18.98 0.64
CA ALA A 118 9.40 18.90 1.59
C ALA A 118 8.43 20.09 1.43
N GLU A 119 8.93 21.30 1.22
CA GLU A 119 8.10 22.48 0.95
C GLU A 119 7.25 22.33 -0.30
N VAL A 120 7.86 21.87 -1.40
CA VAL A 120 7.15 21.61 -2.66
C VAL A 120 6.11 20.51 -2.46
N LEU A 121 6.45 19.43 -1.76
CA LEU A 121 5.56 18.30 -1.50
C LEU A 121 4.35 18.68 -0.64
N LYS A 122 4.47 19.63 0.31
CA LYS A 122 3.33 20.15 1.08
C LYS A 122 2.25 20.71 0.16
N ILE A 123 2.65 21.47 -0.87
CA ILE A 123 1.73 22.04 -1.86
C ILE A 123 1.06 20.93 -2.67
N TYR A 124 1.84 19.93 -3.12
CA TYR A 124 1.29 18.79 -3.85
C TYR A 124 0.30 17.97 -3.00
N LEU A 125 0.58 17.77 -1.72
CA LEU A 125 -0.31 17.05 -0.81
C LEU A 125 -1.65 17.79 -0.62
N ALA A 126 -1.62 19.12 -0.48
CA ALA A 126 -2.82 19.94 -0.41
C ALA A 126 -3.68 19.79 -1.69
N LYS A 127 -3.07 19.96 -2.87
CA LYS A 127 -3.76 19.79 -4.16
C LYS A 127 -4.32 18.38 -4.36
N LEU A 128 -3.58 17.36 -3.92
CA LEU A 128 -4.02 15.97 -3.99
C LEU A 128 -5.26 15.72 -3.11
N ARG A 129 -5.34 16.35 -1.93
CA ARG A 129 -6.52 16.28 -1.05
C ARG A 129 -7.73 16.98 -1.68
N GLU A 130 -7.55 18.19 -2.21
CA GLU A 130 -8.60 18.93 -2.93
C GLU A 130 -9.18 18.14 -4.11
N HIS A 131 -8.32 17.50 -4.90
CA HIS A 131 -8.74 16.69 -6.05
C HIS A 131 -9.52 15.44 -5.62
N GLN A 132 -9.13 14.80 -4.52
CA GLN A 132 -9.86 13.66 -3.96
C GLN A 132 -11.25 14.07 -3.45
N THR A 133 -11.37 15.22 -2.77
CA THR A 133 -12.66 15.76 -2.32
C THR A 133 -13.57 16.13 -3.50
N SER A 134 -13.00 16.77 -4.54
CA SER A 134 -13.75 17.15 -5.75
C SER A 134 -14.25 15.93 -6.53
N SER A 135 -13.41 14.90 -6.65
CA SER A 135 -13.75 13.64 -7.33
C SER A 135 -14.81 12.83 -6.56
N ALA A 136 -14.84 12.95 -5.23
CA ALA A 136 -15.89 12.36 -4.40
C ALA A 136 -17.23 13.10 -4.56
N ASN A 137 -17.20 14.43 -4.71
CA ASN A 137 -18.41 15.25 -4.84
C ASN A 137 -19.16 14.98 -6.16
N THR A 138 -18.45 14.68 -7.25
CA THR A 138 -19.07 14.31 -8.54
C THR A 138 -19.81 12.97 -8.51
N ARG A 139 -19.48 12.07 -7.58
CA ARG A 139 -20.16 10.77 -7.45
C ARG A 139 -21.44 10.82 -6.62
N VAL A 140 -21.69 11.92 -5.89
CA VAL A 140 -22.88 12.09 -5.04
C VAL A 140 -23.99 12.87 -5.76
N SER A 141 -23.69 13.50 -6.89
CA SER A 141 -24.61 14.37 -7.61
C SER A 141 -25.33 13.71 -8.80
N ASP A 142 -25.62 12.40 -8.77
CA ASP A 142 -26.46 11.77 -9.79
C ASP A 142 -27.93 11.81 -9.35
N PRO A 143 -28.78 12.74 -9.85
CA PRO A 143 -30.13 12.97 -9.33
C PRO A 143 -31.19 12.04 -9.94
N PHE A 144 -30.80 10.99 -10.67
CA PHE A 144 -31.74 10.16 -11.43
C PHE A 144 -31.83 8.71 -10.93
N ILE A 145 -32.44 8.54 -9.75
CA ILE A 145 -33.17 7.31 -9.42
C ILE A 145 -34.61 7.72 -9.13
N GLU A 146 -35.42 7.80 -10.18
CA GLU A 146 -36.87 7.92 -10.05
C GLU A 146 -37.45 6.50 -9.79
N PRO A 147 -38.29 6.30 -8.76
CA PRO A 147 -38.91 5.00 -8.52
C PRO A 147 -39.95 4.75 -9.61
N ARG A 148 -39.75 3.73 -10.46
CA ARG A 148 -40.77 3.28 -11.40
C ARG A 148 -42.01 2.86 -10.62
N SER A 149 -43.04 3.71 -10.62
CA SER A 149 -44.39 3.35 -10.19
C SER A 149 -44.94 2.30 -11.15
N GLY A 150 -45.40 1.18 -10.58
CA GLY A 150 -46.02 0.10 -11.33
C GLY A 150 -47.26 0.53 -12.10
N GLY A 151 -47.46 -0.14 -13.23
CA GLY A 151 -48.67 -0.21 -14.04
C GLY A 151 -48.69 -1.58 -14.72
#